data_AF-A0A3C0S8C1-F1
#
_entry.id   AF-A0A3C0S8C1-F1
#
_cell.length_a   1.000
_cell.length_b   1.000
_cell.length_c   1.000
_cell.angle_alpha   90.00
_cell.angle_beta   90.00
_cell.angle_gamma   90.00
#
_symmetry.space_group_name_H-M   'P 1'
#
loop_
_entity.id
_entity.type
_entity.pdbx_description
1 polymer ?
#
loop_
_entity_poly.entity_id
_entity_poly.type
_entity_poly.pdbx_seq_one_letter_code
_entity_poly.pdbx_strand_id
1 'polypeptide(L)'
;MVSCWRSASVSKLDFAGCMPNMHLLYQFIHHNEKGLIPGLFLHLANRPKLPKGEKWKTDATSIAVRNSLDFYFHVYLPAKSNKPLLDGNDIKQQFNIIPDSLFKIILDKVEEAQILRIISTRAEAIHFAKGILDSHRKESN
;
A
#
# COMPACT_ATOMS: atom_id res chain seq x y z
N MET A 1 -4.12 -15.50 -7.79
CA MET A 1 -5.48 -15.49 -7.22
C MET A 1 -5.51 -16.07 -5.81
N VAL A 2 -4.95 -17.27 -5.58
CA VAL A 2 -4.88 -17.91 -4.23
C VAL A 2 -4.06 -17.11 -3.21
N SER A 3 -3.05 -16.35 -3.68
CA SER A 3 -2.17 -15.55 -2.81
C SER A 3 -2.93 -14.52 -1.96
N CYS A 4 -3.79 -13.69 -2.57
CA CYS A 4 -4.50 -12.64 -1.84
C CYS A 4 -5.49 -13.18 -0.82
N TRP A 5 -6.25 -14.22 -1.18
CA TRP A 5 -7.15 -14.89 -0.23
C TRP A 5 -6.38 -15.42 0.99
N ARG A 6 -5.23 -16.08 0.75
CA ARG A 6 -4.38 -16.60 1.82
C ARG A 6 -3.83 -15.47 2.68
N SER A 7 -3.31 -14.41 2.06
CA SER A 7 -2.81 -13.22 2.77
C SER A 7 -3.89 -12.57 3.63
N ALA A 8 -5.10 -12.38 3.10
CA ALA A 8 -6.25 -11.85 3.84
C ALA A 8 -6.66 -12.77 5.01
N SER A 9 -6.60 -14.08 4.80
CA SER A 9 -6.96 -15.06 5.83
C SER A 9 -5.93 -15.13 6.97
N VAL A 10 -4.64 -15.02 6.63
CA VAL A 10 -3.54 -15.00 7.61
C VAL A 10 -3.54 -13.71 8.43
N SER A 11 -3.69 -12.56 7.78
CA SER A 11 -3.70 -11.26 8.46
C SER A 11 -5.03 -10.93 9.14
N LYS A 12 -6.09 -11.70 8.81
CA LYS A 12 -7.49 -11.44 9.19
C LYS A 12 -8.00 -10.06 8.77
N LEU A 13 -7.23 -9.34 7.95
CA LEU A 13 -7.44 -7.94 7.60
C LEU A 13 -7.59 -7.02 8.83
N ASP A 14 -6.91 -7.33 9.94
CA ASP A 14 -7.01 -6.56 11.20
C ASP A 14 -6.61 -5.08 11.00
N PHE A 15 -5.72 -4.82 10.05
CA PHE A 15 -5.29 -3.47 9.66
C PHE A 15 -6.34 -2.68 8.86
N ALA A 16 -7.40 -3.30 8.38
CA ALA A 16 -8.44 -2.67 7.55
C ALA A 16 -9.76 -2.45 8.32
N GLY A 17 -9.81 -2.72 9.63
CA GLY A 17 -11.01 -2.58 10.46
C GLY A 17 -11.54 -1.15 10.61
N CYS A 18 -12.28 -0.86 11.69
CA CYS A 18 -12.92 0.45 11.89
C CYS A 18 -11.94 1.63 11.95
N MET A 19 -10.68 1.39 12.34
CA MET A 19 -9.59 2.34 12.31
C MET A 19 -8.47 1.77 11.43
N PRO A 20 -8.51 1.99 10.11
CA PRO A 20 -7.56 1.35 9.22
C PRO A 20 -6.15 1.92 9.35
N ASN A 21 -5.14 1.06 9.32
CA ASN A 21 -3.75 1.45 9.17
C ASN A 21 -3.42 1.61 7.68
N MET A 22 -3.25 2.85 7.23
CA MET A 22 -3.07 3.18 5.82
C MET A 22 -1.80 2.60 5.20
N HIS A 23 -0.71 2.51 5.98
CA HIS A 23 0.54 1.90 5.52
C HIS A 23 0.38 0.40 5.25
N LEU A 24 -0.22 -0.32 6.19
CA LEU A 24 -0.47 -1.76 6.03
C LEU A 24 -1.50 -2.04 4.94
N LEU A 25 -2.52 -1.19 4.79
CA LEU A 25 -3.46 -1.24 3.66
C LEU A 25 -2.73 -1.08 2.33
N TYR A 26 -1.88 -0.06 2.20
CA TYR A 26 -1.07 0.16 1.01
C TYR A 26 -0.22 -1.06 0.69
N GLN A 27 0.56 -1.56 1.65
CA GLN A 27 1.44 -2.71 1.46
C GLN A 27 0.67 -3.96 1.03
N PHE A 28 -0.46 -4.24 1.70
CA PHE A 28 -1.32 -5.37 1.36
C PHE A 28 -1.86 -5.27 -0.05
N ILE A 29 -2.37 -4.10 -0.44
CA ILE A 29 -2.96 -3.85 -1.77
C ILE A 29 -1.87 -3.90 -2.85
N HIS A 30 -0.75 -3.22 -2.64
CA HIS A 30 0.37 -3.20 -3.57
C HIS A 30 0.91 -4.62 -3.81
N HIS A 31 1.08 -5.42 -2.76
CA HIS A 31 1.54 -6.81 -2.89
C HIS A 31 0.54 -7.72 -3.61
N ASN A 32 -0.76 -7.45 -3.50
CA ASN A 32 -1.81 -8.32 -4.01
C ASN A 32 -2.56 -7.77 -5.23
N GLU A 33 -2.09 -6.68 -5.83
CA GLU A 33 -2.81 -5.87 -6.83
C GLU A 33 -3.55 -6.72 -7.88
N LYS A 34 -2.84 -7.61 -8.59
CA LYS A 34 -3.40 -8.45 -9.67
C LYS A 34 -4.52 -9.39 -9.22
N GLY A 35 -4.58 -9.73 -7.94
CA GLY A 35 -5.53 -10.71 -7.38
C GLY A 35 -6.39 -10.15 -6.25
N LEU A 36 -6.35 -8.84 -6.01
CA LEU A 36 -6.95 -8.20 -4.83
C LEU A 36 -8.45 -8.45 -4.78
N ILE A 37 -9.17 -8.00 -5.82
CA ILE A 37 -10.63 -8.10 -5.89
C ILE A 37 -11.10 -9.55 -5.73
N PRO A 38 -10.71 -10.51 -6.60
CA PRO A 38 -11.17 -11.89 -6.46
C PRO A 38 -10.71 -12.52 -5.14
N GLY A 39 -9.54 -12.14 -4.61
CA GLY A 39 -9.03 -12.64 -3.33
C GLY A 39 -9.86 -12.19 -2.13
N LEU A 40 -10.29 -10.93 -2.10
CA LEU A 40 -11.15 -10.38 -1.05
C LEU A 40 -12.56 -10.96 -1.10
N PHE A 41 -13.14 -11.13 -2.30
CA PHE A 41 -14.43 -11.81 -2.46
C PHE A 41 -14.37 -13.27 -2.00
N LEU A 42 -13.30 -14.00 -2.37
CA LEU A 42 -13.10 -15.37 -1.91
C LEU A 42 -12.91 -15.43 -0.39
N HIS A 43 -12.22 -14.46 0.21
CA HIS A 43 -12.06 -14.36 1.66
C HIS A 43 -13.42 -14.16 2.37
N LEU A 44 -14.30 -13.32 1.83
CA LEU A 44 -15.67 -13.18 2.34
C LEU A 44 -16.49 -14.47 2.18
N ALA A 45 -16.39 -15.13 1.03
CA ALA A 45 -17.19 -16.31 0.71
C ALA A 45 -16.75 -17.56 1.50
N ASN A 46 -15.46 -17.68 1.84
CA ASN A 46 -14.87 -18.85 2.50
C ASN A 46 -15.13 -18.89 4.02
N ARG A 47 -16.21 -18.27 4.49
CA ARG A 47 -16.56 -18.19 5.90
C ARG A 47 -17.58 -19.27 6.26
N PRO A 48 -17.44 -19.95 7.42
CA PRO A 48 -18.37 -21.00 7.82
C PRO A 48 -19.78 -20.47 8.11
N LYS A 49 -19.91 -19.20 8.51
CA LYS A 49 -21.19 -18.51 8.71
C LYS A 49 -21.11 -17.11 8.14
N LEU A 50 -22.02 -16.80 7.23
CA LEU A 50 -22.16 -15.47 6.65
C LEU A 50 -23.14 -14.62 7.49
N PRO A 51 -22.92 -13.30 7.60
CA PRO A 51 -23.89 -12.37 8.15
C PRO A 51 -25.21 -12.41 7.37
N LYS A 52 -26.29 -11.93 7.99
CA LYS A 52 -27.62 -11.82 7.36
C LYS A 52 -28.16 -10.41 7.53
N GLY A 53 -28.76 -9.87 6.47
CA GLY A 53 -29.39 -8.54 6.47
C GLY A 53 -28.45 -7.45 7.00
N GLU A 54 -28.92 -6.66 7.95
CA GLU A 54 -28.18 -5.53 8.52
C GLU A 54 -26.86 -5.90 9.21
N LYS A 55 -26.66 -7.17 9.61
CA LYS A 55 -25.39 -7.61 10.23
C LYS A 55 -24.18 -7.49 9.30
N TRP A 56 -24.39 -7.43 7.98
CA TRP A 56 -23.30 -7.16 7.03
C TRP A 56 -22.64 -5.80 7.26
N LYS A 57 -23.36 -4.82 7.82
CA LYS A 57 -22.84 -3.46 8.06
C LYS A 57 -21.90 -3.38 9.26
N THR A 58 -22.13 -4.24 10.26
CA THR A 58 -21.38 -4.26 11.53
C THR A 58 -20.38 -5.42 11.65
N ASP A 59 -20.40 -6.35 10.70
CA ASP A 59 -19.48 -7.48 10.66
C ASP A 59 -18.03 -7.02 10.36
N ALA A 60 -17.10 -7.35 11.26
CA ALA A 60 -15.72 -6.88 11.20
C ALA A 60 -15.01 -7.26 9.89
N THR A 61 -15.16 -8.50 9.42
CA THR A 61 -14.57 -8.94 8.14
C THR A 61 -15.15 -8.18 6.95
N SER A 62 -16.47 -7.95 6.95
CA SER A 62 -17.16 -7.20 5.90
C SER A 62 -16.71 -5.73 5.88
N ILE A 63 -16.55 -5.11 7.06
CA ILE A 63 -15.98 -3.77 7.19
C ILE A 63 -14.55 -3.74 6.66
N ALA A 64 -13.72 -4.72 7.02
CA ALA A 64 -12.33 -4.77 6.59
C ALA A 64 -12.17 -4.90 5.07
N VAL A 65 -12.99 -5.75 4.45
CA VAL A 65 -13.00 -5.90 2.99
C VAL A 65 -13.53 -4.64 2.31
N ARG A 66 -14.61 -4.04 2.82
CA ARG A 66 -15.14 -2.78 2.30
C ARG A 66 -14.08 -1.68 2.35
N ASN A 67 -13.45 -1.47 3.50
CA ASN A 67 -12.41 -0.46 3.66
C ASN A 67 -11.20 -0.71 2.74
N SER A 68 -10.84 -1.97 2.52
CA SER A 68 -9.77 -2.34 1.57
C SER A 68 -10.14 -1.98 0.13
N LEU A 69 -11.38 -2.25 -0.28
CA LEU A 69 -11.88 -1.89 -1.62
C LEU A 69 -12.04 -0.38 -1.77
N ASP A 70 -12.56 0.31 -0.74
CA ASP A 70 -12.70 1.76 -0.74
C ASP A 70 -11.34 2.43 -0.90
N PHE A 71 -10.32 1.99 -0.14
CA PHE A 71 -8.95 2.47 -0.32
C PHE A 71 -8.43 2.16 -1.73
N TYR A 72 -8.65 0.95 -2.24
CA TYR A 72 -8.17 0.56 -3.57
C TYR A 72 -8.74 1.46 -4.68
N PHE A 73 -10.06 1.66 -4.70
CA PHE A 73 -10.72 2.42 -5.76
C PHE A 73 -10.60 3.93 -5.61
N HIS A 74 -10.58 4.47 -4.39
CA HIS A 74 -10.64 5.91 -4.17
C HIS A 74 -9.29 6.54 -3.79
N VAL A 75 -8.31 5.75 -3.35
CA VAL A 75 -6.97 6.24 -2.98
C VAL A 75 -5.91 5.66 -3.89
N TYR A 76 -5.77 4.32 -3.91
CA TYR A 76 -4.67 3.64 -4.61
C TYR A 76 -4.72 3.84 -6.12
N LEU A 77 -5.82 3.47 -6.78
CA LEU A 77 -5.94 3.56 -8.24
C LEU A 77 -5.82 5.00 -8.76
N PRO A 78 -6.53 6.01 -8.21
CA PRO A 78 -6.38 7.38 -8.66
C PRO A 78 -4.94 7.90 -8.48
N ALA A 79 -4.32 7.62 -7.33
CA ALA A 79 -2.95 8.07 -7.08
C ALA A 79 -1.94 7.37 -8.01
N LYS A 80 -2.10 6.07 -8.26
CA LYS A 80 -1.23 5.30 -9.17
C LYS A 80 -1.37 5.72 -10.64
N SER A 81 -2.51 6.28 -11.02
CA SER A 81 -2.70 6.84 -12.37
C SER A 81 -1.95 8.15 -12.59
N ASN A 82 -1.56 8.84 -11.51
CA ASN A 82 -0.74 10.03 -11.60
C ASN A 82 0.71 9.68 -11.97
N LYS A 83 1.40 10.62 -12.61
CA LYS A 83 2.84 10.50 -12.84
C LYS A 83 3.56 10.39 -11.47
N PRO A 84 4.53 9.46 -11.32
CA PRO A 84 5.39 9.42 -10.14
C PRO A 84 6.08 10.77 -9.90
N LEU A 85 6.16 11.21 -8.65
CA LEU A 85 6.85 12.45 -8.28
C LEU A 85 8.36 12.39 -8.54
N LEU A 86 8.92 11.19 -8.42
CA LEU A 86 10.29 10.86 -8.78
C LEU A 86 10.33 9.57 -9.60
N ASP A 87 11.20 9.56 -10.60
CA ASP A 87 11.58 8.36 -11.33
C ASP A 87 13.05 7.98 -11.06
N GLY A 88 13.50 6.88 -11.67
CA GLY A 88 14.87 6.43 -11.50
C GLY A 88 15.92 7.41 -12.04
N ASN A 89 15.62 8.15 -13.11
CA ASN A 89 16.56 9.13 -13.65
C ASN A 89 16.72 10.30 -12.67
N ASP A 90 15.64 10.69 -12.01
CA ASP A 90 15.66 11.74 -10.99
C ASP A 90 16.58 11.35 -9.82
N ILE A 91 16.48 10.12 -9.33
CA ILE A 91 17.35 9.66 -8.22
C ILE A 91 18.81 9.65 -8.65
N LYS A 92 19.10 9.15 -9.85
CA LYS A 92 20.46 9.11 -10.39
C LYS A 92 21.07 10.51 -10.48
N GLN A 93 20.31 11.47 -11.01
CA GLN A 93 20.78 12.85 -11.19
C GLN A 93 20.92 13.61 -9.87
N GLN A 94 19.96 13.46 -8.96
CA GLN A 94 19.92 14.25 -7.72
C GLN A 94 20.88 13.72 -6.65
N PHE A 95 21.08 12.40 -6.56
CA PHE A 95 21.83 11.78 -5.47
C PHE A 95 23.15 11.14 -5.89
N ASN A 96 23.43 11.08 -7.21
CA ASN A 96 24.64 10.47 -7.78
C ASN A 96 24.91 9.05 -7.25
N ILE A 97 23.85 8.26 -7.06
CA ILE A 97 23.92 6.89 -6.56
C ILE A 97 23.90 5.91 -7.75
N ILE A 98 24.72 4.87 -7.67
CA ILE A 98 24.70 3.75 -8.63
C ILE A 98 23.40 2.94 -8.39
N PRO A 99 22.68 2.51 -9.44
CA PRO A 99 21.49 1.69 -9.26
C PRO A 99 21.79 0.42 -8.46
N ASP A 100 21.29 0.35 -7.23
CA ASP A 100 21.44 -0.78 -6.30
C ASP A 100 20.12 -1.05 -5.53
N SER A 101 20.14 -1.86 -4.49
CA SER A 101 18.93 -2.15 -3.70
C SER A 101 18.34 -0.91 -3.02
N LEU A 102 19.17 0.06 -2.62
CA LEU A 102 18.73 1.29 -1.96
C LEU A 102 17.93 2.16 -2.93
N PHE A 103 18.33 2.17 -4.19
CA PHE A 103 17.61 2.86 -5.25
C PHE A 103 16.14 2.41 -5.35
N LYS A 104 15.91 1.09 -5.33
CA LYS A 104 14.56 0.53 -5.33
C LYS A 104 13.79 0.87 -4.06
N ILE A 105 14.44 0.78 -2.89
CA ILE A 105 13.81 1.13 -1.61
C ILE A 105 13.33 2.59 -1.59
N ILE A 106 14.14 3.52 -2.11
CA ILE A 106 13.76 4.93 -2.19
C ILE A 106 12.55 5.10 -3.11
N LEU A 107 12.55 4.50 -4.30
CA LEU A 107 11.41 4.58 -5.23
C LEU A 107 10.13 4.01 -4.60
N ASP A 108 10.21 2.81 -4.02
CA ASP A 108 9.06 2.15 -3.39
C ASP A 108 8.50 2.99 -2.23
N LYS A 109 9.37 3.62 -1.43
CA LYS A 109 8.97 4.49 -0.31
C LYS A 109 8.40 5.84 -0.74
N VAL A 110 8.95 6.43 -1.79
CA VAL A 110 8.41 7.66 -2.39
C VAL A 110 7.05 7.38 -3.02
N GLU A 111 6.87 6.27 -3.73
CA GLU A 111 5.58 5.85 -4.27
C GLU A 111 4.55 5.64 -3.16
N GLU A 112 4.91 4.93 -2.09
CA GLU A 112 4.06 4.74 -0.90
C GLU A 112 3.64 6.10 -0.32
N ALA A 113 4.59 7.01 -0.09
CA ALA A 113 4.32 8.33 0.47
C ALA A 113 3.44 9.20 -0.45
N GLN A 114 3.63 9.10 -1.77
CA GLN A 114 2.81 9.79 -2.77
C GLN A 114 1.37 9.26 -2.74
N ILE A 115 1.18 7.94 -2.76
CA ILE A 115 -0.15 7.32 -2.76
C ILE A 115 -0.90 7.64 -1.47
N LEU A 116 -0.19 7.67 -0.34
CA LEU A 116 -0.73 8.06 0.95
C LEU A 116 -0.87 9.58 1.15
N ARG A 117 -0.54 10.40 0.13
CA ARG A 117 -0.57 11.87 0.16
C ARG A 117 0.26 12.49 1.28
N ILE A 118 1.28 11.78 1.75
CA ILE A 118 2.30 12.31 2.69
C ILE A 118 3.17 13.34 1.97
N ILE A 119 3.41 13.12 0.67
CA ILE A 119 4.07 14.06 -0.23
C ILE A 119 3.18 14.28 -1.47
N SER A 120 3.21 15.49 -2.00
CA SER A 120 2.40 15.90 -3.15
C SER A 120 3.21 16.63 -4.22
N THR A 121 4.42 17.07 -3.91
CA THR A 121 5.28 17.80 -4.84
C THR A 121 6.62 17.12 -5.07
N ARG A 122 7.25 17.44 -6.20
CA ARG A 122 8.60 16.97 -6.53
C ARG A 122 9.64 17.42 -5.49
N ALA A 123 9.52 18.64 -4.98
CA ALA A 123 10.43 19.16 -3.96
C ALA A 123 10.32 18.37 -2.64
N GLU A 124 9.10 18.08 -2.19
CA GLU A 124 8.86 17.22 -1.03
C GLU A 124 9.40 15.80 -1.25
N ALA A 125 9.21 15.24 -2.45
CA ALA A 125 9.72 13.92 -2.79
C ALA A 125 11.25 13.84 -2.73
N ILE A 126 11.96 14.86 -3.24
CA ILE A 126 13.42 14.95 -3.16
C ILE A 126 13.88 15.05 -1.71
N HIS A 127 13.23 15.90 -0.91
CA HIS A 127 13.55 16.04 0.51
C HIS A 127 13.31 14.72 1.27
N PHE A 128 12.19 14.04 1.00
CA PHE A 128 11.86 12.75 1.58
C PHE A 128 12.88 11.67 1.21
N ALA A 129 13.23 11.55 -0.07
CA ALA A 129 14.23 10.61 -0.56
C ALA A 129 15.62 10.85 0.08
N LYS A 130 16.01 12.12 0.26
CA LYS A 130 17.26 12.49 0.94
C LYS A 130 17.26 12.01 2.40
N GLY A 131 16.14 12.17 3.10
CA GLY A 131 16.00 11.69 4.47
C GLY A 131 16.20 10.18 4.61
N ILE A 132 15.68 9.38 3.66
CA ILE A 132 15.88 7.92 3.63
C ILE A 132 17.37 7.59 3.42
N LEU A 133 18.02 8.26 2.46
CA LEU A 133 19.42 8.06 2.14
C LEU A 133 20.33 8.35 3.35
N ASP A 134 20.09 9.45 4.05
CA ASP A 134 20.90 9.86 5.20
C ASP A 134 20.73 8.90 6.38
N SER A 135 19.52 8.37 6.62
CA SER A 135 19.29 7.34 7.64
C SER A 135 20.04 6.04 7.31
N HIS A 136 19.97 5.57 6.07
CA HIS A 136 20.67 4.35 5.66
C HIS A 136 22.20 4.45 5.80
N ARG A 137 22.77 5.64 5.55
CA ARG A 137 24.21 5.88 5.74
C ARG A 137 24.63 5.86 7.21
N LYS A 138 23.75 6.31 8.12
CA LYS A 138 24.03 6.28 9.57
C LYS A 138 23.97 4.87 10.15
N GLU A 139 23.10 4.01 9.61
CA GLU A 139 22.99 2.61 10.05
C GLU A 139 24.13 1.71 9.52
N SER A 140 24.83 2.15 8.47
CA SER A 140 25.95 1.42 7.85
C SER A 140 27.33 1.81 8.40
N ASN A 141 27.39 2.77 9.33
CA ASN A 141 28.61 3.25 10.02
C ASN A 141 28.59 2.81 11.49
#